data_AF-A0A7G9YXJ4-F1
#
_entry.id   AF-A0A7G9YXJ4-F1
#
_cell.length_a   1.000
_cell.length_b   1.000
_cell.length_c   1.000
_cell.angle_alpha   90.00
_cell.angle_beta   90.00
_cell.angle_gamma   90.00
#
_symmetry.space_group_name_H-M   'P 1'
#
loop_
_entity.id
_entity.type
_entity.pdbx_description
1 polymer ?
#
loop_
_entity_poly.entity_id
_entity_poly.type
_entity_poly.pdbx_seq_one_letter_code
_entity_poly.pdbx_strand_id
1 'polypeptide(L)' 'MKAHNLRDRFGSRTYHLHIIGFYEGQLKSDELITELEKVEKYLDVIGGLISSSSKNLS' A
#
# COMPACT_ATOMS: atom_id res chain seq x y z
N MET A 1 16.97 -1.57 -0.65
CA MET A 1 15.81 -1.57 0.29
C MET A 1 15.39 -3.01 0.52
N LYS A 2 15.35 -3.50 1.78
CA LYS A 2 14.94 -4.88 2.10
C LYS A 2 13.45 -5.07 1.77
N ALA A 3 13.13 -5.98 0.84
CA ALA A 3 11.78 -6.33 0.43
C ALA A 3 10.86 -6.80 1.59
N HIS A 4 11.44 -7.22 2.71
CA HIS A 4 10.70 -7.66 3.90
C HIS A 4 9.73 -6.60 4.46
N ASN A 5 10.02 -5.30 4.34
CA ASN A 5 9.12 -4.26 4.84
C ASN A 5 7.89 -4.01 3.95
N LEU A 6 7.89 -4.44 2.68
CA LEU A 6 6.75 -4.19 1.78
C LEU A 6 5.64 -5.21 1.99
N ARG A 7 6.00 -6.48 2.23
CA ARG A 7 5.03 -7.57 2.47
C ARG A 7 4.24 -7.35 3.75
N ASP A 8 4.91 -6.94 4.82
CA ASP A 8 4.26 -6.67 6.12
C ASP A 8 3.34 -5.44 6.04
N ARG A 9 3.75 -4.42 5.28
CA ARG A 9 2.90 -3.25 4.99
C ARG A 9 1.68 -3.61 4.15
N PHE A 10 1.82 -4.51 3.18
CA PHE A 10 0.71 -4.95 2.35
C PHE A 10 -0.32 -5.72 3.18
N GLY A 11 0.13 -6.72 3.96
CA GLY A 11 -0.76 -7.51 4.81
C GLY A 11 -1.49 -6.67 5.86
N SER A 12 -0.78 -5.76 6.53
CA SER A 12 -1.37 -4.86 7.53
C SER A 12 -2.40 -3.90 6.90
N ARG A 13 -2.15 -3.43 5.68
CA ARG A 13 -3.02 -2.46 5.00
C ARG A 13 -4.25 -3.11 4.37
N THR A 14 -4.12 -4.34 3.86
CA THR A 14 -5.28 -5.16 3.46
C THR A 14 -6.19 -5.40 4.66
N TYR A 15 -5.65 -5.71 5.84
CA TYR A 15 -6.47 -5.87 7.04
C TYR A 15 -7.19 -4.56 7.43
N HIS A 16 -6.48 -3.44 7.49
CA HIS A 16 -7.07 -2.15 7.91
C HIS A 16 -8.15 -1.64 6.95
N LEU A 17 -7.88 -1.61 5.64
CA LEU A 17 -8.84 -1.07 4.68
C LEU A 17 -9.97 -2.05 4.35
N HIS A 18 -9.65 -3.34 4.20
CA HIS A 18 -10.62 -4.32 3.73
C HIS A 18 -11.51 -4.85 4.87
N ILE A 19 -10.94 -5.17 6.04
CA ILE A 19 -11.72 -5.72 7.16
C ILE A 19 -12.37 -4.56 7.95
N ILE A 20 -11.54 -3.70 8.55
CA ILE A 20 -12.03 -2.66 9.49
C ILE A 20 -12.79 -1.55 8.75
N GLY A 21 -12.26 -1.10 7.61
CA GLY A 21 -12.90 -0.06 6.80
C GLY A 21 -14.15 -0.54 6.07
N PHE A 22 -13.97 -1.49 5.13
CA PHE A 22 -15.03 -1.86 4.18
C PHE A 22 -16.09 -2.79 4.77
N TYR A 23 -15.70 -3.82 5.53
CA TYR A 23 -16.66 -4.79 6.08
C TYR A 23 -17.27 -4.35 7.41
N GLU A 24 -16.48 -3.78 8.32
CA GLU A 24 -16.95 -3.40 9.65
C GLU A 24 -17.47 -1.96 9.71
N GLY A 25 -17.14 -1.11 8.72
CA GLY A 25 -17.58 0.28 8.65
C GLY A 25 -17.06 1.16 9.79
N GLN A 26 -15.95 0.76 10.43
CA GLN A 26 -15.48 1.36 11.69
C GLN A 26 -14.51 2.53 11.49
N LEU A 27 -14.01 2.75 10.27
CA LEU A 27 -13.13 3.87 9.99
C LEU A 27 -13.92 5.17 9.78
N LYS A 28 -13.49 6.23 10.45
CA LYS A 28 -13.96 7.59 10.17
C LYS A 28 -13.38 8.08 8.84
N SER A 29 -13.99 9.12 8.27
CA SER A 29 -13.61 9.64 6.95
C SER A 29 -12.15 10.11 6.88
N ASP A 30 -11.64 10.72 7.94
CA ASP A 30 -10.24 11.17 8.07
C ASP A 30 -9.24 9.99 8.15
N GLU A 31 -9.62 8.93 8.86
CA GLU A 31 -8.84 7.69 8.94
C GLU A 31 -8.81 6.99 7.57
N LEU A 32 -9.93 6.99 6.84
CA LEU A 32 -10.02 6.41 5.50
C LEU A 32 -9.12 7.18 4.51
N ILE A 33 -9.14 8.51 4.54
CA ILE A 33 -8.26 9.35 3.71
C ILE A 33 -6.79 9.02 3.99
N THR A 34 -6.41 8.92 5.27
CA THR A 34 -5.04 8.59 5.68
C THR A 34 -4.60 7.22 5.16
N GLU A 35 -5.49 6.22 5.17
CA GLU A 35 -5.17 4.89 4.62
C GLU A 35 -5.09 4.89 3.09
N LEU A 36 -5.84 5.74 2.39
CA LEU A 36 -5.74 5.89 0.93
C LEU A 36 -4.41 6.54 0.52
N GLU A 37 -3.98 7.63 1.15
CA GLU A 37 -2.65 8.25 0.88
C GLU A 37 -1.50 7.25 1.07
N LYS A 38 -1.66 6.38 2.05
CA LYS A 38 -0.75 5.30 2.38
C LYS A 38 -0.69 4.27 1.23
N VAL A 39 -1.81 3.96 0.58
CA VAL A 39 -1.87 3.10 -0.62
C VAL A 39 -1.20 3.78 -1.82
N GLU A 40 -1.44 5.06 -2.05
CA GLU A 40 -0.80 5.82 -3.14
C GLU A 40 0.73 5.75 -3.06
N LYS A 41 1.30 6.03 -1.87
CA LYS A 41 2.74 5.90 -1.63
C LYS A 41 3.28 4.49 -1.88
N TYR A 42 2.48 3.46 -1.65
CA TYR A 42 2.87 2.09 -1.96
C TYR A 42 2.91 1.86 -3.49
N LEU A 43 1.90 2.34 -4.21
CA LEU A 43 1.85 2.26 -5.68
C LEU A 43 3.04 2.99 -6.32
N ASP A 44 3.42 4.16 -5.80
CA ASP A 44 4.61 4.88 -6.26
C ASP A 44 5.89 4.06 -6.14
N VAL A 45 6.08 3.39 -5.00
CA VAL A 45 7.25 2.52 -4.77
C VAL A 45 7.25 1.35 -5.76
N ILE A 46 6.10 0.70 -5.97
CA ILE A 46 5.97 -0.39 -6.93
C ILE A 46 6.22 0.10 -8.37
N GLY A 47 5.66 1.25 -8.74
CA GLY A 47 5.90 1.89 -10.03
C GLY A 47 7.39 2.15 -10.28
N GLY A 48 8.09 2.70 -9.28
CA GLY A 48 9.54 2.90 -9.33
C GLY A 48 10.33 1.60 -9.50
N LEU A 49 9.92 0.52 -8.84
CA LEU A 49 10.54 -0.80 -9.01
C LEU A 49 10.33 -1.36 -10.41
N ILE A 50 9.13 -1.23 -10.98
CA ILE A 50 8.83 -1.68 -12.35
C ILE A 50 9.67 -0.89 -13.35
N SER A 51 9.68 0.44 -13.26
CA SER A 51 10.49 1.29 -14.16
C SER A 51 11.99 0.99 -14.05
N SER A 52 12.48 0.69 -12.85
CA SER A 52 13.89 0.35 -12.62
C SER A 52 14.23 -1.05 -13.14
N SER A 53 13.30 -2.01 -13.06
CA SER A 53 13.46 -3.34 -13.63
C SER A 53 13.57 -3.27 -15.16
N SER A 54 12.74 -2.47 -15.82
CA SER A 54 12.77 -2.33 -17.29
C SER A 54 14.07 -1.71 -17.83
N LYS A 55 14.76 -0.85 -17.06
CA LYS A 55 16.05 -0.27 -17.45
C LYS A 55 17.25 -1.24 -17.38
N ASN A 56 17.15 -2.30 -16.59
CA ASN A 56 18.24 -3.28 -16.45
C ASN A 56 18.18 -4.40 -17.51
N LEU A 57 17.16 -4.38 -18.37
CA LEU A 57 16.96 -5.32 -19.48
C LEU A 57 17.21 -4.70 -20.86
N SER A 58 17.52 -3.39 -20.92
CA SER A 58 17.92 -2.66 -22.14
C SER A 58 19.41 -2.39 -22.15
#